data_AF-A0A139QYS9-F1
#
_entry.id   AF-A0A139QYS9-F1
#
_cell.length_a   1.000
_cell.length_b   1.000
_cell.length_c   1.000
_cell.angle_alpha   90.00
_cell.angle_beta   90.00
_cell.angle_gamma   90.00
#
_symmetry.space_group_name_H-M   'P 1'
#
loop_
_entity.id
_entity.type
_entity.pdbx_description
1 polymer ?
#
loop_
_entity_poly.entity_id
_entity_poly.type
_entity_poly.pdbx_seq_one_letter_code
_entity_poly.pdbx_strand_id
1 'polypeptide(L)'
;MAETDLNPIDLRSFINKDRRYERAEALIKGAWEDLLLSQPWGMTTINMADVQFAEALLQADLVQPVRQRFDTFADVQQFIQQNSMRLTPDVVTSLKSRFDM
;
A
#
# COMPACT_ATOMS: atom_id res chain seq x y z
N MET A 1 9.91 10.38 -20.44
CA MET A 1 8.86 10.80 -19.49
C MET A 1 8.07 9.54 -19.21
N ALA A 2 8.23 8.95 -18.03
CA ALA A 2 7.44 7.75 -17.70
C ALA A 2 5.99 8.19 -17.56
N GLU A 3 5.07 7.51 -18.25
CA GLU A 3 3.63 7.73 -18.11
C GLU A 3 3.24 7.53 -16.65
N THR A 4 3.02 8.63 -15.94
CA THR A 4 2.55 8.71 -14.55
C THR A 4 1.05 8.48 -14.42
N ASP A 5 0.47 7.76 -15.37
CA ASP A 5 -0.98 7.60 -15.46
C ASP A 5 -1.42 6.34 -14.71
N LEU A 6 -2.19 6.56 -13.65
CA LEU A 6 -2.95 5.51 -13.00
C LEU A 6 -3.79 4.78 -14.05
N ASN A 7 -3.81 3.45 -14.01
CA ASN A 7 -4.73 2.69 -14.85
C ASN A 7 -6.19 3.12 -14.56
N PRO A 8 -7.16 2.88 -15.47
CA PRO A 8 -8.53 3.39 -15.29
C PRO A 8 -9.23 2.96 -14.00
N ILE A 9 -8.88 1.80 -13.44
CA ILE A 9 -9.45 1.31 -12.18
C ILE A 9 -8.85 2.09 -11.00
N ASP A 10 -7.53 2.26 -10.99
CA ASP A 10 -6.79 3.03 -9.99
C ASP A 10 -7.22 4.49 -9.98
N LEU A 11 -7.35 5.11 -11.16
CA LEU A 11 -7.84 6.48 -11.32
C LEU A 11 -9.25 6.62 -10.77
N ARG A 12 -10.15 5.67 -11.08
CA ARG A 12 -11.52 5.69 -10.57
C ARG A 12 -11.56 5.57 -9.05
N SER A 13 -10.77 4.67 -8.46
CA SER A 13 -10.68 4.53 -7.00
C SER A 13 -10.11 5.80 -6.36
N PHE A 14 -9.10 6.41 -6.96
CA PHE A 14 -8.51 7.67 -6.52
C PHE A 14 -9.53 8.83 -6.54
N ILE A 15 -10.32 8.96 -7.61
CA ILE A 15 -11.36 9.98 -7.76
C ILE A 15 -12.48 9.76 -6.73
N ASN A 16 -12.97 8.52 -6.62
CA ASN A 16 -14.11 8.20 -5.77
C ASN A 16 -13.75 8.11 -4.28
N LYS A 17 -12.45 8.12 -3.93
CA LYS A 17 -11.95 7.90 -2.57
C LYS A 17 -12.57 6.65 -1.94
N ASP A 18 -12.66 5.58 -2.74
CA ASP A 18 -13.28 4.34 -2.31
C ASP A 18 -12.39 3.56 -1.32
N ARG A 19 -12.90 2.42 -0.85
CA ARG A 19 -12.18 1.59 0.12
C ARG A 19 -10.79 1.15 -0.34
N ARG A 20 -10.58 0.96 -1.65
CA ARG A 20 -9.28 0.57 -2.19
C ARG A 20 -8.30 1.73 -2.07
N TYR A 21 -8.77 2.95 -2.34
CA TYR A 21 -7.98 4.17 -2.11
C TYR A 21 -7.67 4.38 -0.64
N GLU A 22 -8.66 4.29 0.26
CA GLU A 22 -8.43 4.47 1.71
C GLU A 22 -7.34 3.53 2.24
N ARG A 23 -7.36 2.26 1.78
CA ARG A 23 -6.36 1.26 2.16
C ARG A 23 -4.98 1.61 1.65
N ALA A 24 -4.84 1.90 0.36
CA ALA A 24 -3.56 2.29 -0.23
C ALA A 24 -3.00 3.57 0.40
N GLU A 25 -3.85 4.57 0.64
CA GLU A 25 -3.48 5.82 1.30
C GLU A 25 -3.00 5.57 2.74
N ALA A 26 -3.70 4.72 3.49
CA ALA A 26 -3.30 4.36 4.85
C ALA A 26 -1.95 3.64 4.89
N LEU A 27 -1.61 2.81 3.90
CA LEU A 27 -0.27 2.23 3.79
C LEU A 27 0.79 3.33 3.64
N ILE A 28 0.60 4.25 2.70
CA ILE A 28 1.54 5.35 2.42
C ILE A 28 1.73 6.24 3.65
N LYS A 29 0.64 6.56 4.35
CA LYS A 29 0.64 7.43 5.53
C LYS A 29 1.04 6.70 6.83
N GLY A 30 1.21 5.37 6.80
CA GLY A 30 1.46 4.57 8.00
C GLY A 30 0.32 4.64 9.02
N ALA A 31 -0.92 4.63 8.55
CA ALA A 31 -2.15 4.88 9.31
C ALA A 31 -3.17 3.73 9.16
N TRP A 32 -2.70 2.49 9.03
CA TRP A 32 -3.58 1.33 8.81
C TRP A 32 -4.54 1.09 9.99
N GLU A 33 -4.07 1.36 11.20
CA GLU A 33 -4.82 1.26 12.45
C GLU A 33 -6.12 2.09 12.41
N ASP A 34 -6.10 3.25 11.76
CA ASP A 34 -7.26 4.15 11.67
C ASP A 34 -8.41 3.49 10.90
N LEU A 35 -8.09 2.61 9.94
CA LEU A 35 -9.08 1.85 9.19
C LEU A 35 -9.81 0.82 10.06
N LEU A 36 -9.17 0.32 11.13
CA LEU A 36 -9.75 -0.65 12.05
C LEU A 36 -10.75 0.00 13.02
N LEU A 37 -10.48 1.25 13.43
CA LEU A 37 -11.38 2.01 14.30
C LEU A 37 -12.68 2.41 13.60
N SER A 38 -12.64 2.52 12.26
CA SER A 38 -13.78 2.95 11.44
C SER A 38 -14.75 1.82 11.05
N GLN A 39 -14.43 0.54 11.30
CA GLN A 39 -15.25 -0.58 10.81
C GLN A 39 -15.56 -1.66 11.87
N PRO A 40 -16.77 -2.27 11.86
CA PRO A 40 -17.17 -3.27 12.86
C PRO A 40 -16.45 -4.63 12.75
N TRP A 41 -15.77 -4.92 11.64
CA TRP A 41 -15.35 -6.27 11.28
C TRP A 41 -13.83 -6.42 11.22
N GLY A 42 -13.23 -6.72 12.37
CA GLY A 42 -11.94 -7.42 12.51
C GLY A 42 -10.67 -6.76 11.92
N MET A 43 -9.52 -7.36 12.24
CA MET A 43 -8.23 -6.98 11.64
C MET A 43 -8.27 -7.24 10.14
N THR A 44 -8.22 -6.17 9.33
CA THR A 44 -8.12 -6.34 7.87
C THR A 44 -6.69 -6.70 7.46
N THR A 45 -6.54 -7.82 6.78
CA THR A 45 -5.28 -8.27 6.17
C THR A 45 -4.89 -7.35 5.03
N ILE A 46 -3.61 -7.00 4.92
CA ILE A 46 -3.02 -6.27 3.79
C ILE A 46 -2.67 -7.29 2.70
N ASN A 47 -3.11 -7.04 1.47
CA ASN A 47 -2.82 -7.89 0.31
C ASN A 47 -1.95 -7.15 -0.73
N MET A 48 -1.48 -7.87 -1.75
CA MET A 48 -0.63 -7.27 -2.79
C MET A 48 -1.34 -6.20 -3.62
N ALA A 49 -2.66 -6.22 -3.75
CA ALA A 49 -3.39 -5.18 -4.50
C ALA A 49 -3.41 -3.85 -3.74
N ASP A 50 -3.40 -3.87 -2.40
CA ASP A 50 -3.25 -2.66 -1.59
C ASP A 50 -1.85 -2.05 -1.81
N VAL A 51 -0.81 -2.90 -1.78
CA VAL A 51 0.59 -2.50 -2.00
C VAL A 51 0.79 -1.93 -3.40
N GLN A 52 0.34 -2.65 -4.44
CA GLN A 52 0.49 -2.22 -5.83
C GLN A 52 -0.19 -0.87 -6.09
N PHE A 53 -1.37 -0.65 -5.50
CA PHE A 53 -2.04 0.63 -5.66
C PHE A 53 -1.33 1.74 -4.88
N ALA A 54 -0.80 1.45 -3.68
CA ALA A 54 0.04 2.40 -2.96
C ALA A 54 1.28 2.80 -3.76
N GLU A 55 1.94 1.85 -4.43
CA GLU A 55 3.08 2.11 -5.32
C GLU A 55 2.68 3.01 -6.50
N ALA A 56 1.54 2.75 -7.14
CA ALA A 56 1.04 3.58 -8.23
C ALA A 56 0.74 5.03 -7.77
N LEU A 57 0.14 5.20 -6.58
CA LEU A 57 -0.11 6.51 -5.98
C LEU A 57 1.18 7.26 -5.61
N LEU A 58 2.22 6.53 -5.15
CA LEU A 58 3.55 7.08 -4.86
C LEU A 58 4.26 7.54 -6.13
N GLN A 59 4.21 6.73 -7.20
CA GLN A 59 4.82 7.08 -8.49
C GLN A 59 4.18 8.31 -9.13
N ALA A 60 2.89 8.53 -8.90
CA ALA A 60 2.14 9.69 -9.38
C ALA A 60 2.18 10.90 -8.43
N ASP A 61 2.90 10.83 -7.30
CA ASP A 61 2.97 11.89 -6.27
C ASP A 61 1.60 12.36 -5.74
N LEU A 62 0.62 11.46 -5.66
CA LEU A 62 -0.79 11.79 -5.34
C LEU A 62 -1.15 11.75 -3.85
N VAL A 63 -0.26 11.29 -2.99
CA VAL A 63 -0.52 11.14 -1.55
C VAL A 63 0.61 11.74 -0.71
N GLN A 64 0.25 12.58 0.25
CA GLN A 64 1.15 13.18 1.25
C GLN A 64 0.49 13.18 2.64
N PRO A 65 1.25 13.16 3.74
CA PRO A 65 2.70 12.94 3.79
C PRO A 65 3.06 11.46 3.52
N VAL A 66 4.18 11.23 2.85
CA VAL A 66 4.72 9.87 2.64
C VAL A 66 5.49 9.41 3.88
N ARG A 67 5.01 8.35 4.54
CA ARG A 67 5.72 7.68 5.65
C ARG A 67 6.26 6.30 5.28
N GLN A 68 5.69 5.68 4.25
CA GLN A 68 6.11 4.37 3.74
C GLN A 68 6.33 4.43 2.23
N ARG A 69 7.43 3.83 1.78
CA ARG A 69 7.78 3.60 0.36
C ARG A 69 8.02 2.11 0.12
N PHE A 70 8.27 1.71 -1.12
CA PHE A 70 8.60 0.32 -1.48
C PHE A 70 9.80 0.24 -2.45
N ASP A 71 10.57 1.32 -2.54
CA ASP A 71 11.61 1.53 -3.55
C ASP A 71 12.87 0.72 -3.24
N THR A 72 13.15 0.48 -1.96
CA THR A 72 14.35 -0.24 -1.50
C THR A 72 13.99 -1.46 -0.66
N PHE A 73 14.95 -2.39 -0.54
CA PHE A 73 14.83 -3.52 0.38
C PHE A 73 14.64 -3.06 1.83
N ALA A 74 15.27 -1.96 2.24
CA ALA A 74 15.11 -1.40 3.56
C ALA A 74 13.68 -0.91 3.80
N ASP A 75 13.07 -0.22 2.83
CA ASP A 75 11.68 0.23 2.92
C ASP A 75 10.72 -0.97 3.06
N VAL A 76 10.95 -2.01 2.26
CA VAL A 76 10.16 -3.25 2.31
C VAL A 76 10.35 -4.00 3.63
N GLN A 77 11.58 -4.08 4.16
CA GLN A 77 11.81 -4.68 5.46
C GLN A 77 11.09 -3.92 6.58
N GLN A 78 11.17 -2.59 6.57
CA GLN A 78 10.47 -1.74 7.53
C GLN A 78 8.96 -1.97 7.44
N PHE A 79 8.41 -1.97 6.23
CA PHE A 79 6.99 -2.24 6.00
C PHE A 79 6.55 -3.59 6.59
N ILE A 80 7.31 -4.65 6.33
CA ILE A 80 7.02 -6.01 6.81
C ILE A 80 7.09 -6.06 8.34
N GLN A 81 8.07 -5.41 8.96
CA GLN A 81 8.20 -5.37 10.41
C GLN A 81 6.98 -4.68 11.06
N GLN A 82 6.61 -3.50 10.55
CA GLN A 82 5.50 -2.71 11.07
C GLN A 82 4.14 -3.41 10.91
N ASN A 83 3.97 -4.19 9.84
CA ASN A 83 2.70 -4.81 9.47
C ASN A 83 2.70 -6.34 9.61
N SER A 84 3.66 -6.92 10.34
CA SER A 84 3.88 -8.38 10.42
C SER A 84 2.63 -9.19 10.82
N MET A 85 1.77 -8.64 11.68
CA MET A 85 0.52 -9.30 12.11
C MET A 85 -0.62 -9.21 11.07
N ARG A 86 -0.43 -8.43 10.00
CA ARG A 86 -1.47 -8.10 9.00
C ARG A 86 -1.11 -8.54 7.59
N LEU A 87 0.06 -9.13 7.39
CA LEU A 87 0.54 -9.59 6.09
C LEU A 87 0.40 -11.11 5.98
N THR A 88 -0.02 -11.59 4.81
CA THR A 88 0.06 -13.02 4.51
C THR A 88 1.50 -13.40 4.11
N PRO A 89 1.90 -14.67 4.29
CA PRO A 89 3.21 -15.15 3.83
C PRO A 89 3.46 -14.85 2.34
N ASP A 90 2.45 -14.97 1.48
CA ASP A 90 2.58 -14.72 0.05
C ASP A 90 2.90 -13.26 -0.28
N VAL A 91 2.33 -12.31 0.46
CA VAL A 91 2.65 -10.88 0.33
C VAL A 91 4.10 -10.63 0.73
N VAL A 92 4.52 -11.21 1.85
CA VAL A 92 5.91 -11.10 2.33
C VAL A 92 6.89 -11.67 1.31
N THR A 93 6.62 -12.86 0.76
CA THR A 93 7.45 -13.50 -0.26
C THR A 93 7.50 -12.66 -1.53
N SER A 94 6.35 -12.19 -2.02
CA SER A 94 6.27 -11.36 -3.24
C SER A 94 7.09 -10.09 -3.09
N LEU A 95 6.98 -9.41 -1.95
CA LEU A 95 7.72 -8.19 -1.65
C LEU A 95 9.24 -8.41 -1.58
N LYS A 96 9.69 -9.49 -0.92
CA LYS A 96 11.12 -9.81 -0.80
C LYS A 96 11.74 -10.24 -2.12
N SER A 97 11.02 -11.04 -2.91
CA SER A 97 11.51 -11.59 -4.19
C SER A 97 11.91 -10.54 -5.22
N ARG A 98 11.43 -9.30 -5.07
CA ARG A 98 11.82 -8.16 -5.91
C ARG A 98 13.30 -7.78 -5.77
N PHE A 99 13.95 -8.21 -4.69
CA PHE A 99 15.34 -7.88 -4.36
C PHE A 99 16.25 -9.10 -4.29
N ASP A 100 15.72 -10.29 -4.59
CA ASP A 100 16.53 -11.50 -4.69
C ASP A 100 17.29 -11.45 -6.02
N MET A 101 18.63 -11.35 -5.94
CA MET A 101 19.58 -11.44 -7.06
C MET A 101 20.32 -12.78 -7.03
#